data_AF-A0A924L4W5-F1
#
_entry.id   AF-A0A924L4W5-F1
#
_cell.length_a   1.000
_cell.length_b   1.000
_cell.length_c   1.000
_cell.angle_alpha   90.00
_cell.angle_beta   90.00
_cell.angle_gamma   90.00
#
_symmetry.space_group_name_H-M   'P 1'
#
loop_
_entity.id
_entity.type
_entity.pdbx_description
1 polymer ?
#
loop_
_entity_poly.entity_id
_entity_poly.type
_entity_poly.pdbx_seq_one_letter_code
_entity_poly.pdbx_strand_id
1 'polypeptide(L)' 'LIVSLWSIDDEKTQEFMINFYAQLLKTNNIINSFNQTQRNMREKYKNPFYWAGFEFIE' A
#
# COMPACT_ATOMS: atom_id res chain seq x y z
N LEU A 1 -4.43 -11.46 -2.63
CA LEU A 1 -4.80 -10.91 -1.30
C LEU A 1 -3.75 -9.89 -0.86
N ILE A 2 -4.14 -8.75 -0.28
CA ILE A 2 -3.19 -7.84 0.41
C ILE A 2 -3.26 -8.13 1.91
N VAL A 3 -2.11 -8.36 2.53
CA VAL A 3 -1.98 -8.64 3.96
C VAL A 3 -0.92 -7.74 4.59
N SER A 4 -1.00 -7.53 5.90
CA SER A 4 0.04 -6.85 6.67
C SER A 4 0.83 -7.86 7.51
N LEU A 5 2.16 -7.80 7.45
CA LEU A 5 3.07 -8.66 8.22
C LEU A 5 3.09 -8.32 9.73
N TRP A 6 2.79 -7.06 10.07
CA TRP A 6 2.65 -6.57 11.44
C TRP A 6 1.48 -5.59 11.53
N SER A 7 1.05 -5.28 12.76
CA SER A 7 -0.01 -4.30 12.99
C SER A 7 0.45 -2.89 12.62
N ILE A 8 -0.31 -2.23 11.76
CA ILE A 8 -0.10 -0.85 11.30
C ILE A 8 -1.32 -0.03 11.75
N ASP A 9 -1.10 1.22 12.15
CA ASP A 9 -2.17 2.14 12.56
C ASP A 9 -3.30 2.20 11.52
N ASP A 10 -4.56 2.14 11.99
CA ASP A 10 -5.75 2.09 11.13
C ASP A 10 -5.79 3.22 10.10
N GLU A 11 -5.39 4.44 10.49
CA GLU A 11 -5.32 5.59 9.57
C GLU A 11 -4.40 5.34 8.39
N LYS A 12 -3.24 4.69 8.62
CA LYS A 12 -2.25 4.40 7.57
C LYS A 12 -2.69 3.25 6.70
N THR A 13 -3.35 2.26 7.30
CA THR A 13 -3.98 1.15 6.56
C THR A 13 -5.10 1.66 5.66
N GLN A 14 -5.97 2.54 6.16
CA GLN A 14 -7.02 3.17 5.36
C GLN A 14 -6.42 3.99 4.21
N GLU A 15 -5.41 4.81 4.49
CA GLU A 15 -4.72 5.60 3.46
C GLU A 15 -4.10 4.70 2.38
N PHE A 16 -3.43 3.61 2.78
CA PHE A 16 -2.85 2.65 1.85
C PHE A 16 -3.91 2.08 0.91
N MET A 17 -5.03 1.62 1.47
CA MET A 17 -6.12 1.02 0.68
C MET A 17 -6.76 2.02 -0.28
N ILE A 18 -7.03 3.25 0.15
CA ILE A 18 -7.58 4.30 -0.71
C ILE A 18 -6.64 4.57 -1.90
N ASN A 19 -5.33 4.72 -1.64
CA ASN A 19 -4.34 4.92 -2.69
C ASN A 19 -4.24 3.72 -3.63
N PHE A 20 -4.23 2.50 -3.09
CA PHE A 20 -4.17 1.27 -3.87
C PHE A 20 -5.33 1.15 -4.86
N TYR A 21 -6.58 1.30 -4.39
CA TYR A 21 -7.74 1.22 -5.27
C TYR A 21 -7.78 2.37 -6.27
N ALA A 22 -7.36 3.59 -5.89
CA ALA A 22 -7.24 4.70 -6.82
C ALA A 22 -6.23 4.41 -7.95
N GLN A 23 -5.11 3.72 -7.65
CA GLN A 23 -4.14 3.31 -8.66
C GLN A 23 -4.63 2.12 -9.50
N LEU A 24 -5.38 1.20 -8.89
CA LEU A 24 -5.97 0.05 -9.57
C LEU A 24 -6.97 0.49 -10.63
N LEU A 25 -7.81 1.47 -10.31
CA LEU A 25 -8.76 2.07 -11.26
C LEU A 25 -8.07 2.73 -12.45
N LYS A 26 -6.82 3.20 -12.29
CA LYS A 26 -6.06 3.87 -13.34
C LYS A 26 -5.25 2.91 -14.20
N THR A 27 -4.58 1.94 -13.59
CA THR A 27 -3.62 1.07 -14.28
C THR A 27 -4.22 -0.26 -14.71
N ASN A 28 -5.34 -0.67 -14.09
CA ASN A 28 -5.95 -1.99 -14.23
C ASN A 28 -4.97 -3.16 -14.00
N ASN A 29 -3.89 -2.91 -13.26
CA ASN A 29 -2.84 -3.89 -12.97
C ASN A 29 -2.53 -3.88 -11.47
N ILE A 30 -2.77 -5.01 -10.81
CA ILE A 30 -2.68 -5.15 -9.36
C ILE A 30 -1.24 -4.93 -8.86
N ILE A 31 -0.27 -5.60 -9.48
CA ILE A 31 1.15 -5.53 -9.10
C ILE A 31 1.67 -4.09 -9.28
N ASN A 32 1.35 -3.45 -10.40
CA ASN A 32 1.76 -2.08 -10.67
C ASN A 32 1.13 -1.10 -9.67
N SER A 33 -0.16 -1.26 -9.37
CA SER A 33 -0.88 -0.43 -8.41
C SER A 33 -0.33 -0.55 -7.00
N PHE A 34 -0.01 -1.77 -6.58
CA PHE A 34 0.60 -2.05 -5.29
C PHE A 34 1.98 -1.38 -5.17
N ASN A 35 2.85 -1.58 -6.16
CA ASN A 35 4.17 -0.97 -6.19
C ASN A 35 4.13 0.56 -6.19
N GLN A 36 3.20 1.17 -6.94
CA GLN A 36 3.02 2.62 -6.93
C GLN A 36 2.53 3.13 -5.56
N THR A 37 1.63 2.38 -4.92
CA THR A 37 1.12 2.74 -3.59
C THR A 37 2.21 2.69 -2.54
N GLN A 38 3.04 1.64 -2.52
CA GLN A 38 4.19 1.57 -1.62
C GLN A 38 5.20 2.70 -1.87
N ARG A 39 5.44 3.08 -3.14
CA ARG A 39 6.32 4.23 -3.47
C ARG A 39 5.76 5.54 -2.93
N ASN A 40 4.48 5.82 -3.14
CA ASN A 40 3.82 7.03 -2.63
C ASN A 40 3.88 7.08 -1.09
N MET A 41 3.62 5.95 -0.44
CA MET A 41 3.67 5.85 1.02
C MET A 41 5.10 6.02 1.55
N ARG A 42 6.13 5.52 0.85
CA ARG A 42 7.53 5.73 1.21
C ARG A 42 7.96 7.19 1.11
N GLU A 43 7.46 7.92 0.12
CA GLU A 43 7.72 9.35 -0.01
C GLU A 43 7.06 10.17 1.10
N LYS A 44 5.85 9.78 1.51
CA LYS A 44 5.11 10.44 2.60
C LYS A 44 5.64 10.07 3.99
N TYR A 45 5.96 8.79 4.20
CA TYR A 45 6.37 8.22 5.47
C TYR A 45 7.79 7.66 5.39
N LYS A 46 8.75 8.42 5.91
CA LYS A 46 10.17 8.02 5.93
C LYS A 46 10.42 6.73 6.72
N ASN A 47 9.58 6.42 7.70
CA ASN A 47 9.69 5.19 8.48
C ASN A 47 9.06 4.01 7.71
N PRO A 48 9.83 2.95 7.37
CA PRO A 48 9.32 1.76 6.68
C PRO A 48 8.19 1.04 7.40
N PHE A 49 8.08 1.20 8.73
CA PHE A 49 7.03 0.59 9.54
C PHE A 49 5.62 0.82 8.99
N TYR A 50 5.37 1.97 8.35
CA TYR A 50 4.04 2.36 7.88
C TYR A 50 3.67 1.83 6.48
N TRP A 51 4.60 1.24 5.73
CA TRP A 51 4.34 0.86 4.32
C TRP A 51 5.02 -0.43 3.86
N ALA A 52 6.15 -0.79 4.47
CA ALA A 52 6.90 -2.00 4.11
C ALA A 52 6.25 -3.28 4.66
N GLY A 53 5.28 -3.16 5.56
CA GLY A 53 4.58 -4.29 6.14
C GLY A 53 3.47 -4.84 5.26
N PHE A 54 3.04 -4.12 4.22
CA PHE A 54 2.06 -4.63 3.28
C PHE A 54 2.73 -5.58 2.31
N GLU A 55 2.10 -6.74 2.09
CA GLU A 55 2.51 -7.76 1.12
C GLU A 55 1.31 -8.15 0.25
N PHE A 56 1.58 -8.36 -1.03
CA PHE A 56 0.61 -8.90 -1.97
C PHE A 56 0.88 -10.38 -2.20
N ILE A 57 -0.07 -11.22 -1.82
CA ILE A 57 -0.04 -12.67 -2.02
C ILE A 57 -0.96 -12.98 -3.20
N GLU A 58 -0.46 -13.71 -4.20
CA GLU A 58 -1.27 -14.21 -5.32
C GLU A 58 -2.15 -15.40 -4.88
#